data_AF-A0A543A114-F1
#
_entry.id   AF-A0A543A114-F1
#
_cell.length_a   1.000
_cell.length_b   1.000
_cell.length_c   1.000
_cell.angle_alpha   90.00
_cell.angle_beta   90.00
_cell.angle_gamma   90.00
#
_symmetry.space_group_name_H-M   'P 1'
#
loop_
_entity.id
_entity.type
_entity.pdbx_description
1 polymer ?
#
loop_
_entity_poly.entity_id
_entity_poly.type
_entity_poly.pdbx_seq_one_letter_code
_entity_poly.pdbx_strand_id
1 'polypeptide(L)'
;MRTPTKIAVLGGILLAPVLAMLPTSPASAHGYISDPPSRQAQCAAGTVECGDIKYEPQSVEGPKGLTSCSGGNSRFAELDDDSKGWQATPVGSSHTFTWSLSARHSTSTWQYFIGDTKIAEFDDGGAQPPATVEHQVDFGSFTGQQKVLAVWNVADTDNAFYACIDVNIGGSASDAPATTADEFPVSEEQFNQLFPNRNPFYTYAGLVEALSAYPEFTNTGDDTVQKQEAAAFIANVAHETGDLQYVVEQNEENYPHYCDPNQSYGCPAGNDQYYGRGPVQLSWNFNYKAAGDALGIDLLNNPNLVATDSAVAWKTGLWYWNTQSGPGTMTPHAAMTNGSGFGETIRAINGSIECDGGNPGQVQSRIDNYTEITSLLGVDPGGNLSC
;
A
#
# COMPACT_ATOMS: atom_id res chain seq x y z
N MET A 1 -23.68 45.33 -85.38
CA MET A 1 -23.58 44.01 -84.71
C MET A 1 -23.64 44.30 -83.21
N ARG A 2 -24.72 43.99 -82.47
CA ARG A 2 -24.91 42.72 -81.69
C ARG A 2 -23.63 42.38 -80.90
N THR A 3 -23.53 42.25 -79.57
CA THR A 3 -24.43 42.14 -78.39
C THR A 3 -23.52 42.27 -77.12
N PRO A 4 -23.93 42.07 -75.84
CA PRO A 4 -23.61 42.98 -74.72
C PRO A 4 -22.83 42.34 -73.53
N THR A 5 -22.83 43.02 -72.37
CA THR A 5 -22.72 42.50 -70.97
C THR A 5 -21.28 42.18 -70.48
N LYS A 6 -20.82 42.39 -69.22
CA LYS A 6 -21.40 42.62 -67.87
C LYS A 6 -20.44 43.48 -67.03
N ILE A 7 -20.97 44.28 -66.11
CA ILE A 7 -20.24 44.87 -64.98
C ILE A 7 -20.06 43.78 -63.91
N ALA A 8 -18.83 43.61 -63.42
CA ALA A 8 -18.54 42.80 -62.24
C ALA A 8 -17.84 43.67 -61.20
N VAL A 9 -18.55 43.95 -60.10
CA VAL A 9 -18.01 44.54 -58.87
C VAL A 9 -17.44 43.39 -58.05
N LEU A 10 -16.13 43.43 -57.77
CA LEU A 10 -15.49 42.54 -56.79
C LEU A 10 -15.12 43.39 -55.58
N GLY A 11 -15.94 43.27 -54.52
CA GLY A 11 -15.59 43.70 -53.17
C GLY A 11 -14.61 42.70 -52.56
N GLY A 12 -13.40 43.14 -52.27
CA GLY A 12 -12.43 42.37 -51.49
C GLY A 12 -12.74 42.52 -50.00
N ILE A 13 -13.27 41.47 -49.38
CA ILE A 13 -13.38 41.35 -47.92
C ILE A 13 -12.05 40.78 -47.41
N LEU A 14 -11.39 41.54 -46.54
CA LEU A 14 -10.27 41.09 -45.71
C LEU A 14 -10.75 39.97 -44.78
N LEU A 15 -10.37 38.72 -45.05
CA LEU A 15 -10.48 37.62 -44.10
C LEU A 15 -9.29 37.69 -43.14
N ALA A 16 -9.54 38.21 -41.94
CA ALA A 16 -8.65 37.97 -40.81
C ALA A 16 -8.73 36.47 -40.43
N PRO A 17 -7.60 35.80 -40.11
CA PRO A 17 -7.66 34.44 -39.63
C PRO A 17 -8.26 34.45 -38.22
N VAL A 18 -9.51 34.02 -38.11
CA VAL A 18 -10.10 33.65 -36.82
C VAL A 18 -9.37 32.38 -36.38
N LEU A 19 -8.38 32.55 -35.51
CA LEU A 19 -7.77 31.43 -34.80
C LEU A 19 -8.85 30.86 -33.88
N ALA A 20 -9.47 29.76 -34.31
CA ALA A 20 -10.40 29.03 -33.46
C ALA A 20 -9.61 28.47 -32.27
N MET A 21 -9.80 29.07 -31.08
CA MET A 21 -9.40 28.45 -29.82
C MET A 21 -10.23 27.19 -29.68
N LEU A 22 -9.64 26.04 -30.00
CA LEU A 22 -10.19 24.75 -29.59
C LEU A 22 -10.16 24.71 -28.06
N PRO A 23 -11.24 24.32 -27.38
CA PRO A 23 -11.19 24.11 -25.94
C PRO A 23 -10.15 23.03 -25.65
N THR A 24 -9.12 23.37 -24.88
CA THR A 24 -8.16 22.40 -24.34
C THR A 24 -8.95 21.42 -23.48
N SER A 25 -8.99 20.14 -23.87
CA SER A 25 -9.49 19.11 -22.98
C SER A 25 -8.72 19.18 -21.66
N PRO A 26 -9.38 19.10 -20.48
CA PRO A 26 -8.65 19.06 -19.22
C PRO A 26 -7.71 17.87 -19.28
N ALA A 27 -6.44 18.16 -19.05
CA ALA A 27 -5.39 17.17 -19.07
C ALA A 27 -5.56 16.27 -17.83
N SER A 28 -5.65 14.96 -18.01
CA SER A 28 -5.99 14.02 -16.93
C SER A 28 -4.76 13.74 -16.07
N ALA A 29 -4.68 14.40 -14.93
CA ALA A 29 -3.71 14.15 -13.86
C ALA A 29 -4.44 13.48 -12.69
N HIS A 30 -3.79 12.56 -11.97
CA HIS A 30 -4.39 11.89 -10.81
C HIS A 30 -3.29 11.40 -9.88
N GLY A 31 -3.43 11.69 -8.58
CA GLY A 31 -2.46 11.27 -7.57
C GLY A 31 -2.86 11.67 -6.15
N TYR A 32 -2.24 11.01 -5.18
CA TYR A 32 -2.43 11.26 -3.76
C TYR A 32 -1.15 10.89 -2.98
N ILE A 33 -1.04 11.31 -1.72
CA ILE A 33 0.06 10.88 -0.86
C ILE A 33 -0.33 9.57 -0.17
N SER A 34 0.45 8.53 -0.46
CA SER A 34 0.28 7.19 0.12
C SER A 34 1.04 7.03 1.44
N ASP A 35 2.15 7.75 1.63
CA ASP A 35 2.94 7.70 2.87
C ASP A 35 3.47 9.10 3.23
N PRO A 36 3.25 9.61 4.46
CA PRO A 36 2.29 9.09 5.43
C PRO A 36 0.87 9.14 4.83
N PRO A 37 -0.05 8.24 5.23
CA PRO A 37 -1.35 8.11 4.58
C PRO A 37 -2.15 9.42 4.71
N SER A 38 -2.38 10.06 3.56
CA SER A 38 -3.28 11.22 3.48
C SER A 38 -4.71 10.86 3.87
N ARG A 39 -5.55 11.86 4.18
CA ARG A 39 -6.96 11.64 4.53
C ARG A 39 -7.70 10.82 3.48
N GLN A 40 -7.49 11.09 2.19
CA GLN A 40 -8.08 10.27 1.13
C GLN A 40 -7.52 8.83 1.09
N ALA A 41 -6.25 8.61 1.45
CA ALA A 41 -5.67 7.28 1.58
C ALA A 41 -6.26 6.52 2.78
N GLN A 42 -6.44 7.19 3.93
CA GLN A 42 -7.11 6.62 5.10
C GLN A 42 -8.57 6.23 4.79
N CYS A 43 -9.28 7.05 4.02
CA CYS A 43 -10.60 6.71 3.51
C CYS A 43 -10.57 5.45 2.63
N ALA A 44 -9.63 5.38 1.67
CA ALA A 44 -9.50 4.24 0.76
C ALA A 44 -9.11 2.94 1.48
N ALA A 45 -8.30 3.04 2.54
CA ALA A 45 -7.91 1.93 3.39
C ALA A 45 -8.99 1.49 4.40
N GLY A 46 -10.10 2.24 4.52
CA GLY A 46 -11.14 1.98 5.52
C GLY A 46 -10.76 2.36 6.96
N THR A 47 -9.64 3.05 7.15
CA THR A 47 -9.21 3.57 8.47
C THR A 47 -10.18 4.60 9.01
N VAL A 48 -10.72 5.44 8.11
CA VAL A 48 -11.76 6.42 8.42
C VAL A 48 -12.94 6.19 7.49
N GLU A 49 -14.14 6.13 8.07
CA GLU A 49 -15.35 5.95 7.27
C GLU A 49 -15.66 7.19 6.43
N CYS A 50 -15.60 6.98 5.12
CA CYS A 50 -15.78 8.02 4.12
C CYS A 50 -16.82 7.64 3.06
N GLY A 51 -17.30 8.67 2.37
CA GLY A 51 -18.17 8.57 1.21
C GLY A 51 -17.39 8.15 -0.04
N ASP A 52 -17.57 8.89 -1.13
CA ASP A 52 -17.09 8.48 -2.45
C ASP A 52 -15.57 8.45 -2.58
N ILE A 53 -14.85 9.29 -1.82
CA ILE A 53 -13.40 9.45 -1.98
C ILE A 53 -12.62 8.15 -1.77
N LYS A 54 -13.14 7.20 -0.98
CA LYS A 54 -12.49 5.91 -0.75
C LYS A 54 -12.32 5.06 -2.02
N TYR A 55 -13.14 5.29 -3.05
CA TYR A 55 -13.06 4.57 -4.32
C TYR A 55 -12.10 5.22 -5.31
N GLU A 56 -11.69 6.47 -5.08
CA GLU A 56 -10.86 7.25 -5.99
C GLU A 56 -9.98 8.28 -5.26
N PRO A 57 -9.09 7.85 -4.34
CA PRO A 57 -8.27 8.76 -3.54
C PRO A 57 -7.43 9.74 -4.38
N GLN A 58 -7.11 9.35 -5.61
CA GLN A 58 -6.33 10.11 -6.58
C GLN A 58 -7.04 11.34 -7.20
N SER A 59 -8.35 11.53 -6.94
CA SER A 59 -9.21 12.45 -7.72
C SER A 59 -9.45 13.82 -7.07
N VAL A 60 -8.73 14.19 -6.00
CA VAL A 60 -8.95 15.46 -5.27
C VAL A 60 -8.36 16.64 -6.04
N GLU A 61 -9.04 17.04 -7.11
CA GLU A 61 -8.67 18.13 -8.01
C GLU A 61 -9.45 19.42 -7.70
N GLY A 62 -8.79 20.57 -7.80
CA GLY A 62 -9.43 21.89 -7.78
C GLY A 62 -8.56 23.01 -8.37
N PRO A 63 -9.10 24.23 -8.52
CA PRO A 63 -8.33 25.39 -8.98
C PRO A 63 -7.08 25.61 -8.12
N LYS A 64 -5.96 26.04 -8.72
CA LYS A 64 -4.71 26.36 -8.00
C LYS A 64 -4.92 27.42 -6.92
N GLY A 65 -4.19 27.28 -5.80
CA GLY A 65 -4.13 28.26 -4.71
C GLY A 65 -5.19 28.10 -3.63
N LEU A 66 -5.93 26.98 -3.62
CA LEU A 66 -6.81 26.64 -2.50
C LEU A 66 -6.03 26.09 -1.32
N THR A 67 -6.64 26.17 -0.14
CA THR A 67 -6.07 25.67 1.12
C THR A 67 -6.93 24.61 1.80
N SER A 68 -8.05 24.24 1.17
CA SER A 68 -8.94 23.16 1.62
C SER A 68 -8.39 21.79 1.24
N CYS A 69 -8.55 20.81 2.14
CA CYS A 69 -8.19 19.41 1.92
C CYS A 69 -8.98 18.79 0.75
N SER A 70 -10.22 19.22 0.54
CA SER A 70 -11.08 18.75 -0.56
C SER A 70 -10.74 19.36 -1.93
N GLY A 71 -9.80 20.31 -2.01
CA GLY A 71 -9.60 21.10 -3.23
C GLY A 71 -10.83 21.91 -3.65
N GLY A 72 -11.75 22.20 -2.72
CA GLY A 72 -13.02 22.87 -3.02
C GLY A 72 -14.05 21.96 -3.71
N ASN A 73 -13.75 20.66 -3.85
CA ASN A 73 -14.67 19.69 -4.43
C ASN A 73 -15.69 19.23 -3.38
N SER A 74 -16.95 19.66 -3.52
CA SER A 74 -18.01 19.35 -2.57
C SER A 74 -18.29 17.84 -2.43
N ARG A 75 -17.93 17.03 -3.42
CA ARG A 75 -18.04 15.56 -3.35
C ARG A 75 -17.11 14.97 -2.29
N PHE A 76 -16.00 15.64 -2.01
CA PHE A 76 -14.96 15.21 -1.07
C PHE A 76 -14.86 16.14 0.14
N ALA A 77 -15.92 16.92 0.43
CA ALA A 77 -15.96 17.88 1.53
C ALA A 77 -15.68 17.26 2.91
N GLU A 78 -15.88 15.94 3.04
CA GLU A 78 -15.52 15.20 4.25
C GLU A 78 -14.02 15.25 4.57
N LEU A 79 -13.13 15.46 3.59
CA LEU A 79 -11.70 15.61 3.83
C LEU A 79 -11.38 16.89 4.62
N ASP A 80 -12.27 17.89 4.59
CA ASP A 80 -12.13 19.14 5.36
C ASP A 80 -12.64 19.00 6.81
N ASP A 81 -13.37 17.93 7.14
CA ASP A 81 -13.95 17.73 8.46
C ASP A 81 -12.91 17.13 9.43
N ASP A 82 -12.31 18.00 10.25
CA ASP A 82 -11.32 17.62 11.25
C ASP A 82 -11.88 16.72 12.38
N SER A 83 -13.21 16.53 12.47
CA SER A 83 -13.83 15.68 13.49
C SER A 83 -13.93 14.19 13.13
N LYS A 84 -13.58 13.81 11.89
CA LYS A 84 -13.71 12.44 11.36
C LYS A 84 -12.75 11.40 11.95
N GLY A 85 -11.97 11.74 12.97
CA GLY A 85 -11.09 10.79 13.64
C GLY A 85 -9.89 10.38 12.80
N TRP A 86 -9.35 11.31 12.01
CA TRP A 86 -8.13 11.12 11.22
C TRP A 86 -6.98 10.66 12.10
N GLN A 87 -6.28 9.62 11.66
CA GLN A 87 -5.13 9.07 12.38
C GLN A 87 -3.89 9.88 12.00
N ALA A 88 -3.26 10.49 12.99
CA ALA A 88 -2.06 11.28 12.79
C ALA A 88 -0.82 10.37 12.82
N THR A 89 0.01 10.42 11.77
CA THR A 89 1.23 9.62 11.72
C THR A 89 2.34 10.26 12.57
N PRO A 90 2.97 9.54 13.51
CA PRO A 90 4.14 10.04 14.22
C PRO A 90 5.31 10.25 13.25
N VAL A 91 5.93 11.42 13.30
CA VAL A 91 7.06 11.76 12.41
C VAL A 91 8.17 12.47 13.19
N GLY A 92 9.41 12.35 12.70
CA GLY A 92 10.55 13.10 13.25
C GLY A 92 10.49 14.59 12.90
N SER A 93 11.60 15.32 13.12
CA SER A 93 11.73 16.72 12.69
C SER A 93 11.71 16.88 11.15
N SER A 94 11.87 15.79 10.42
CA SER A 94 11.70 15.70 8.97
C SER A 94 11.05 14.36 8.62
N HIS A 95 10.36 14.30 7.49
CA HIS A 95 9.76 13.06 6.99
C HIS A 95 9.69 13.04 5.47
N THR A 96 9.71 11.85 4.87
CA THR A 96 9.58 11.67 3.43
C THR A 96 8.11 11.50 3.08
N PHE A 97 7.58 12.36 2.21
CA PHE A 97 6.25 12.23 1.66
C PHE A 97 6.31 11.54 0.30
N THR A 98 5.56 10.45 0.17
CA THR A 98 5.48 9.62 -1.04
C THR A 98 4.15 9.85 -1.75
N TRP A 99 4.20 10.43 -2.94
CA TRP A 99 3.08 10.53 -3.85
C TRP A 99 2.98 9.30 -4.74
N SER A 100 1.76 8.77 -4.88
CA SER A 100 1.40 7.74 -5.84
C SER A 100 0.55 8.37 -6.96
N LEU A 101 1.07 8.35 -8.19
CA LEU A 101 0.46 8.98 -9.36
C LEU A 101 -0.13 7.92 -10.29
N SER A 102 -1.45 7.80 -10.29
CA SER A 102 -2.19 6.91 -11.21
C SER A 102 -2.26 7.48 -12.62
N ALA A 103 -2.18 8.81 -12.78
CA ALA A 103 -2.01 9.46 -14.07
C ALA A 103 -0.95 10.57 -13.95
N ARG A 104 0.28 10.27 -14.40
CA ARG A 104 1.41 11.21 -14.41
C ARG A 104 1.16 12.35 -15.38
N HIS A 105 1.50 13.58 -14.98
CA HIS A 105 1.27 14.77 -15.80
C HIS A 105 2.46 15.72 -15.77
N SER A 106 2.56 16.64 -16.74
CA SER A 106 3.53 17.73 -16.66
C SER A 106 3.32 18.52 -15.36
N THR A 107 4.36 18.60 -14.53
CA THR A 107 4.28 19.17 -13.17
C THR A 107 5.07 20.45 -13.08
N SER A 108 4.47 21.47 -12.46
CA SER A 108 5.19 22.68 -12.10
C SER A 108 5.84 22.51 -10.74
N THR A 109 5.04 22.47 -9.67
CA THR A 109 5.57 22.43 -8.31
C THR A 109 4.80 21.48 -7.41
N TRP A 110 5.47 21.04 -6.37
CA TRP A 110 4.91 20.36 -5.21
C TRP A 110 5.13 21.27 -4.01
N GLN A 111 4.07 21.59 -3.29
CA GLN A 111 4.14 22.53 -2.16
C GLN A 111 3.56 21.88 -0.92
N TYR A 112 4.18 22.14 0.22
CA TYR A 112 3.77 21.62 1.52
C TYR A 112 3.55 22.77 2.49
N PHE A 113 2.46 22.74 3.23
CA PHE A 113 2.06 23.79 4.15
C PHE A 113 1.62 23.25 5.51
N ILE A 114 1.89 23.99 6.57
CA ILE A 114 1.23 23.84 7.88
C ILE A 114 0.53 25.17 8.17
N GLY A 115 -0.81 25.15 8.21
CA GLY A 115 -1.61 26.38 8.17
C GLY A 115 -1.25 27.22 6.94
N ASP A 116 -0.97 28.51 7.15
CA ASP A 116 -0.57 29.43 6.07
C ASP A 116 0.95 29.41 5.77
N THR A 117 1.73 28.58 6.47
CA THR A 117 3.19 28.56 6.32
C THR A 117 3.62 27.49 5.33
N LYS A 118 4.24 27.90 4.21
CA LYS A 118 4.89 26.96 3.28
C LYS A 118 6.17 26.41 3.90
N ILE A 119 6.21 25.11 4.15
CA ILE A 119 7.34 24.43 4.79
C ILE A 119 8.30 23.80 3.77
N ALA A 120 7.83 23.46 2.56
CA ALA A 120 8.68 22.97 1.47
C ALA A 120 8.07 23.26 0.09
N GLU A 121 8.94 23.31 -0.92
CA GLU A 121 8.58 23.41 -2.33
C GLU A 121 9.61 22.67 -3.19
N PHE A 122 9.12 21.89 -4.16
CA PHE A 122 9.93 21.19 -5.15
C PHE A 122 9.42 21.58 -6.54
N ASP A 123 10.31 21.97 -7.45
CA ASP A 123 9.98 22.46 -8.78
C ASP A 123 10.48 21.47 -9.84
N ASP A 124 9.54 20.91 -10.60
CA ASP A 124 9.79 19.97 -11.69
C ASP A 124 9.99 20.69 -13.05
N GLY A 125 9.82 22.02 -13.10
CA GLY A 125 10.09 22.82 -14.28
C GLY A 125 9.24 22.47 -15.51
N GLY A 126 8.07 21.83 -15.31
CA GLY A 126 7.22 21.31 -16.37
C GLY A 126 7.53 19.87 -16.80
N ALA A 127 8.47 19.18 -16.14
CA ALA A 127 8.73 17.77 -16.42
C ALA A 127 7.54 16.88 -16.01
N GLN A 128 7.38 15.74 -16.69
CA GLN A 128 6.49 14.70 -16.21
C GLN A 128 7.25 13.86 -15.17
N PRO A 129 6.77 13.77 -13.92
CA PRO A 129 7.42 13.02 -12.86
C PRO A 129 7.25 11.50 -13.06
N PRO A 130 8.04 10.67 -12.37
CA PRO A 130 7.78 9.22 -12.26
C PRO A 130 6.42 8.92 -11.60
N ALA A 131 6.02 7.64 -11.58
CA ALA A 131 4.74 7.22 -10.97
C ALA A 131 4.74 7.34 -9.43
N THR A 132 5.93 7.30 -8.84
CA THR A 132 6.16 7.47 -7.41
C THR A 132 7.10 8.66 -7.25
N VAL A 133 6.70 9.65 -6.44
CA VAL A 133 7.51 10.85 -6.16
C VAL A 133 7.74 10.94 -4.66
N GLU A 134 9.00 11.08 -4.26
CA GLU A 134 9.40 11.17 -2.86
C GLU A 134 9.99 12.55 -2.56
N HIS A 135 9.49 13.19 -1.51
CA HIS A 135 9.96 14.49 -1.05
C HIS A 135 10.30 14.44 0.44
N GLN A 136 11.57 14.65 0.78
CA GLN A 136 11.95 14.83 2.17
C GLN A 136 11.64 16.25 2.62
N VAL A 137 10.70 16.40 3.55
CA VAL A 137 10.22 17.68 4.07
C VAL A 137 10.72 17.86 5.50
N ASP A 138 11.36 19.00 5.76
CA ASP A 138 11.77 19.45 7.09
C ASP A 138 10.65 20.29 7.71
N PHE A 139 10.22 19.96 8.92
CA PHE A 139 9.17 20.68 9.63
C PHE A 139 9.69 21.90 10.40
N GLY A 140 10.98 22.16 10.40
CA GLY A 140 11.61 23.28 11.09
C GLY A 140 11.31 23.25 12.58
N SER A 141 10.61 24.27 13.07
CA SER A 141 10.25 24.40 14.49
C SER A 141 8.86 23.86 14.84
N PHE A 142 8.10 23.34 13.88
CA PHE A 142 6.78 22.76 14.16
C PHE A 142 6.92 21.46 14.95
N THR A 143 6.06 21.27 15.95
CA THR A 143 6.00 20.07 16.81
C THR A 143 4.55 19.73 17.14
N GLY A 144 4.32 18.51 17.64
CA GLY A 144 3.00 18.01 18.05
C GLY A 144 2.08 17.72 16.86
N GLN A 145 0.78 17.59 17.14
CA GLN A 145 -0.23 17.38 16.11
C GLN A 145 -0.30 18.56 15.13
N GLN A 146 -0.05 18.27 13.86
CA GLN A 146 -0.14 19.22 12.76
C GLN A 146 -0.90 18.60 11.59
N LYS A 147 -1.57 19.45 10.82
CA LYS A 147 -2.15 19.09 9.53
C LYS A 147 -1.27 19.68 8.44
N VAL A 148 -0.68 18.82 7.63
CA VAL A 148 0.09 19.20 6.45
C VAL A 148 -0.84 19.21 5.25
N LEU A 149 -0.91 20.34 4.53
CA LEU A 149 -1.52 20.40 3.21
C LEU A 149 -0.42 20.25 2.17
N ALA A 150 -0.53 19.22 1.33
CA ALA A 150 0.32 19.02 0.17
C ALA A 150 -0.47 19.36 -1.11
N VAL A 151 0.17 20.12 -1.99
CA VAL A 151 -0.41 20.62 -3.25
C VAL A 151 0.48 20.24 -4.41
N TRP A 152 -0.07 19.48 -5.36
CA TRP A 152 0.56 19.17 -6.62
C TRP A 152 0.04 20.11 -7.72
N ASN A 153 0.86 21.07 -8.10
CA ASN A 153 0.54 22.02 -9.16
C ASN A 153 0.94 21.44 -10.53
N VAL A 154 -0.03 21.00 -11.31
CA VAL A 154 0.16 20.55 -12.69
C VAL A 154 0.53 21.76 -13.58
N ALA A 155 1.51 21.64 -14.48
CA ALA A 155 2.10 22.79 -15.17
C ALA A 155 1.19 23.42 -16.23
N ASP A 156 0.41 22.61 -16.92
CA ASP A 156 -0.32 22.96 -18.15
C ASP A 156 -1.86 22.98 -17.98
N THR A 157 -2.33 23.11 -16.75
CA THR A 157 -3.74 23.36 -16.38
C THR A 157 -3.82 24.42 -15.27
N ASP A 158 -5.00 25.01 -15.08
CA ASP A 158 -5.29 25.94 -13.98
C ASP A 158 -5.59 25.22 -12.65
N ASN A 159 -5.66 23.89 -12.67
CA ASN A 159 -5.95 23.05 -11.51
C ASN A 159 -4.69 22.47 -10.83
N ALA A 160 -4.88 22.02 -9.59
CA ALA A 160 -3.92 21.31 -8.75
C ALA A 160 -4.62 20.16 -8.01
N PHE A 161 -3.82 19.25 -7.46
CA PHE A 161 -4.30 18.16 -6.61
C PHE A 161 -3.94 18.42 -5.15
N TYR A 162 -4.86 18.10 -4.25
CA TYR A 162 -4.77 18.43 -2.84
C TYR A 162 -4.78 17.17 -1.98
N ALA A 163 -3.89 17.11 -0.99
CA ALA A 163 -3.85 16.05 0.00
C ALA A 163 -3.58 16.65 1.38
N CYS A 164 -4.45 16.34 2.34
CA CYS A 164 -4.18 16.64 3.75
C CYS A 164 -3.63 15.40 4.45
N ILE A 165 -2.64 15.60 5.30
CA ILE A 165 -1.98 14.56 6.07
C ILE A 165 -1.88 15.03 7.51
N ASP A 166 -2.46 14.26 8.41
CA ASP A 166 -2.37 14.51 9.84
C ASP A 166 -1.08 13.84 10.35
N VAL A 167 -0.23 14.61 11.02
CA VAL A 167 1.07 14.14 11.54
C VAL A 167 1.24 14.57 12.99
N ASN A 168 2.02 13.81 13.76
CA ASN A 168 2.45 14.18 15.11
C ASN A 168 3.97 14.35 15.13
N ILE A 169 4.43 15.60 15.02
CA ILE A 169 5.84 15.95 14.78
C ILE A 169 6.63 15.94 16.08
N GLY A 170 7.68 15.12 16.13
CA GLY A 170 8.45 14.88 17.35
C GLY A 170 7.70 14.05 18.39
N GLY A 171 6.50 13.57 18.07
CA GLY A 171 5.80 12.58 18.87
C GLY A 171 6.49 11.22 18.73
N SER A 172 6.77 10.57 19.86
CA SER A 172 7.02 9.13 19.85
C SER A 172 5.70 8.40 19.56
N ALA A 173 5.75 7.19 19.00
CA ALA A 173 4.56 6.37 18.78
C ALA A 173 3.68 6.17 20.04
N SER A 174 4.23 6.47 21.22
CA SER A 174 3.58 6.43 22.54
C SER A 174 2.58 7.55 22.85
N ASP A 175 2.48 8.61 22.03
CA ASP A 175 1.55 9.75 22.27
C ASP A 175 0.38 9.81 21.25
N ALA A 176 0.24 8.81 20.37
CA ALA A 176 -0.98 8.60 19.61
C ALA A 176 -2.08 8.04 20.54
N PRO A 177 -3.38 8.36 20.33
CA PRO A 177 -4.42 7.56 20.96
C PRO A 177 -4.23 6.12 20.45
N ALA A 178 -3.87 5.21 21.36
CA ALA A 178 -3.36 3.86 21.10
C ALA A 178 -3.81 3.27 19.74
N THR A 179 -2.88 3.19 18.80
CA THR A 179 -3.04 2.47 17.53
C THR A 179 -2.00 1.36 17.45
N THR A 180 -2.47 0.10 17.36
CA THR A 180 -1.88 -1.17 16.85
C THR A 180 -0.38 -1.49 16.94
N ALA A 181 0.54 -0.52 16.92
CA ALA A 181 1.98 -0.73 17.12
C ALA A 181 2.31 -1.22 18.54
N ASP A 182 1.55 -0.79 19.55
CA ASP A 182 1.67 -1.28 20.93
C ASP A 182 1.03 -2.68 21.12
N GLU A 183 0.32 -3.23 20.12
CA GLU A 183 -0.32 -4.55 20.18
C GLU A 183 0.51 -5.67 19.56
N PHE A 184 1.48 -5.36 18.68
CA PHE A 184 2.27 -6.43 18.06
C PHE A 184 3.35 -6.96 19.03
N PRO A 185 3.39 -8.27 19.32
CA PRO A 185 4.33 -8.81 20.31
C PRO A 185 5.82 -8.71 19.93
N VAL A 186 6.13 -8.35 18.68
CA VAL A 186 7.50 -8.17 18.19
C VAL A 186 7.76 -6.68 17.94
N SER A 187 8.70 -6.10 18.69
CA SER A 187 9.08 -4.69 18.52
C SER A 187 9.83 -4.46 17.20
N GLU A 188 9.92 -3.20 16.77
CA GLU A 188 10.74 -2.85 15.60
C GLU A 188 12.22 -3.23 15.79
N GLU A 189 12.76 -3.07 16.99
CA GLU A 189 14.13 -3.48 17.32
C GLU A 189 14.32 -4.99 17.16
N GLN A 190 13.38 -5.80 17.66
CA GLN A 190 13.41 -7.25 17.51
C GLN A 190 13.24 -7.64 16.03
N PHE A 191 12.33 -7.00 15.29
CA PHE A 191 12.17 -7.24 13.86
C PHE A 191 13.45 -6.93 13.07
N ASN A 192 14.13 -5.82 13.39
CA ASN A 192 15.42 -5.47 12.79
C ASN A 192 16.54 -6.43 13.19
N GLN A 193 16.52 -6.96 14.41
CA GLN A 193 17.47 -7.98 14.87
C GLN A 193 17.28 -9.31 14.15
N LEU A 194 16.03 -9.73 13.92
CA LEU A 194 15.70 -10.95 13.18
C LEU A 194 16.05 -10.84 11.71
N PHE A 195 15.88 -9.65 11.12
CA PHE A 195 16.01 -9.44 9.68
C PHE A 195 17.00 -8.31 9.33
N PRO A 196 18.29 -8.47 9.65
CA PRO A 196 19.30 -7.43 9.45
C PRO A 196 19.65 -7.19 7.97
N ASN A 197 19.41 -8.19 7.11
CA ASN A 197 19.75 -8.16 5.68
C ASN A 197 18.50 -8.16 4.78
N ARG A 198 17.30 -7.91 5.33
CA ARG A 198 16.07 -7.92 4.53
C ARG A 198 16.11 -6.91 3.40
N ASN A 199 15.33 -7.20 2.37
CA ASN A 199 15.02 -6.23 1.35
C ASN A 199 14.30 -5.01 2.00
N PRO A 200 14.70 -3.76 1.70
CA PRO A 200 14.06 -2.55 2.23
C PRO A 200 12.55 -2.47 1.94
N PHE A 201 12.06 -3.20 0.95
CA PHE A 201 10.64 -3.39 0.67
C PHE A 201 9.84 -3.87 1.90
N TYR A 202 10.41 -4.77 2.71
CA TYR A 202 9.75 -5.30 3.90
C TYR A 202 9.98 -4.37 5.09
N THR A 203 9.08 -3.41 5.27
CA THR A 203 9.13 -2.45 6.37
C THR A 203 8.37 -2.97 7.58
N TYR A 204 8.83 -2.62 8.78
CA TYR A 204 8.09 -2.88 10.02
C TYR A 204 6.79 -2.08 10.05
N ALA A 205 6.83 -0.83 9.58
CA ALA A 205 5.65 0.02 9.45
C ALA A 205 4.56 -0.62 8.57
N GLY A 206 4.92 -1.19 7.42
CA GLY A 206 3.97 -1.90 6.56
C GLY A 206 3.37 -3.15 7.23
N LEU A 207 4.14 -3.87 8.06
CA LEU A 207 3.62 -4.99 8.84
C LEU A 207 2.60 -4.50 9.87
N VAL A 208 2.96 -3.49 10.65
CA VAL A 208 2.08 -2.92 11.68
C VAL A 208 0.80 -2.34 11.08
N GLU A 209 0.89 -1.67 9.93
CA GLU A 209 -0.28 -1.18 9.18
C GLU A 209 -1.20 -2.34 8.76
N ALA A 210 -0.63 -3.47 8.32
CA ALA A 210 -1.40 -4.62 7.88
C ALA A 210 -2.17 -5.31 9.02
N LEU A 211 -1.73 -5.19 10.27
CA LEU A 211 -2.37 -5.86 11.42
C LEU A 211 -3.85 -5.52 11.57
N SER A 212 -4.26 -4.28 11.23
CA SER A 212 -5.66 -3.87 11.34
C SER A 212 -6.61 -4.64 10.42
N ALA A 213 -6.10 -5.31 9.39
CA ALA A 213 -6.90 -6.17 8.52
C ALA A 213 -7.35 -7.46 9.22
N TYR A 214 -6.64 -7.87 10.28
CA TYR A 214 -6.91 -9.10 11.04
C TYR A 214 -6.75 -8.86 12.54
N PRO A 215 -7.71 -8.20 13.21
CA PRO A 215 -7.57 -7.75 14.59
C PRO A 215 -7.45 -8.88 15.64
N GLU A 216 -7.79 -10.13 15.28
CA GLU A 216 -7.63 -11.30 16.16
C GLU A 216 -6.21 -11.89 16.11
N PHE A 217 -5.45 -11.59 15.04
CA PHE A 217 -4.07 -12.05 14.88
C PHE A 217 -3.20 -11.47 15.98
N THR A 218 -2.51 -12.34 16.73
CA THR A 218 -1.68 -11.98 17.89
C THR A 218 -2.43 -11.26 19.01
N ASN A 219 -3.77 -11.30 19.00
CA ASN A 219 -4.63 -10.72 20.04
C ASN A 219 -5.63 -11.75 20.61
N THR A 220 -5.33 -13.05 20.42
CA THR A 220 -6.15 -14.17 20.88
C THR A 220 -5.34 -15.02 21.86
N GLY A 221 -5.96 -15.40 22.99
CA GLY A 221 -5.29 -16.13 24.06
C GLY A 221 -4.53 -15.22 25.03
N ASP A 222 -3.64 -15.81 25.83
CA ASP A 222 -2.77 -15.07 26.73
C ASP A 222 -1.49 -14.57 26.02
N ASP A 223 -0.68 -13.75 26.71
CA ASP A 223 0.57 -13.18 26.19
C ASP A 223 1.54 -14.25 25.64
N THR A 224 1.51 -15.49 26.17
CA THR A 224 2.35 -16.58 25.65
C THR A 224 1.85 -17.02 24.27
N VAL A 225 0.55 -17.25 24.13
CA VAL A 225 -0.07 -17.65 22.84
C VAL A 225 0.09 -16.56 21.79
N GLN A 226 -0.08 -15.29 22.17
CA GLN A 226 0.08 -14.15 21.26
C GLN A 226 1.51 -14.06 20.72
N LYS A 227 2.53 -14.21 21.57
CA LYS A 227 3.94 -14.25 21.16
C LYS A 227 4.30 -15.48 20.35
N GLN A 228 3.74 -16.65 20.69
CA GLN A 228 3.91 -17.87 19.92
C GLN A 228 3.32 -17.71 18.52
N GLU A 229 2.12 -17.14 18.38
CA GLU A 229 1.53 -16.88 17.08
C GLU A 229 2.37 -15.90 16.24
N ALA A 230 2.81 -14.79 16.85
CA ALA A 230 3.66 -13.82 16.18
C ALA A 230 4.97 -14.46 15.69
N ALA A 231 5.61 -15.25 16.55
CA ALA A 231 6.82 -15.99 16.20
C ALA A 231 6.58 -17.01 15.09
N ALA A 232 5.45 -17.72 15.11
CA ALA A 232 5.13 -18.74 14.12
C ALA A 232 4.87 -18.12 12.74
N PHE A 233 4.18 -16.98 12.68
CA PHE A 233 3.99 -16.23 11.43
C PHE A 233 5.34 -15.77 10.87
N ILE A 234 6.14 -15.08 11.69
CA ILE A 234 7.45 -14.55 11.28
C ILE A 234 8.40 -15.66 10.85
N ALA A 235 8.42 -16.81 11.54
CA ALA A 235 9.28 -17.94 11.20
C ALA A 235 8.98 -18.52 9.81
N ASN A 236 7.70 -18.67 9.49
CA ASN A 236 7.29 -19.14 8.18
C ASN A 236 7.59 -18.10 7.10
N VAL A 237 7.33 -16.83 7.36
CA VAL A 237 7.69 -15.74 6.44
C VAL A 237 9.19 -15.72 6.15
N ALA A 238 10.02 -15.85 7.17
CA ALA A 238 11.48 -15.95 7.04
C ALA A 238 11.86 -17.11 6.11
N HIS A 239 11.23 -18.27 6.28
CA HIS A 239 11.48 -19.44 5.45
C HIS A 239 11.07 -19.22 3.98
N GLU A 240 9.88 -18.67 3.72
CA GLU A 240 9.37 -18.45 2.35
C GLU A 240 10.21 -17.46 1.55
N THR A 241 10.82 -16.49 2.23
CA THR A 241 11.44 -15.32 1.59
C THR A 241 12.96 -15.26 1.73
N GLY A 242 13.58 -16.27 2.34
CA GLY A 242 15.01 -16.25 2.65
C GLY A 242 15.37 -15.09 3.58
N ASP A 243 14.71 -15.03 4.74
CA ASP A 243 14.83 -13.96 5.73
C ASP A 243 14.49 -12.57 5.17
N LEU A 244 13.37 -12.51 4.43
CA LEU A 244 12.85 -11.30 3.79
C LEU A 244 13.81 -10.69 2.73
N GLN A 245 14.77 -11.44 2.21
CA GLN A 245 15.65 -10.96 1.14
C GLN A 245 14.95 -10.94 -0.23
N TYR A 246 13.99 -11.84 -0.43
CA TYR A 246 13.29 -12.00 -1.71
C TYR A 246 11.85 -11.50 -1.63
N VAL A 247 11.50 -10.60 -2.54
CA VAL A 247 10.13 -10.06 -2.71
C VAL A 247 9.30 -10.89 -3.69
N VAL A 248 9.98 -11.53 -4.64
CA VAL A 248 9.37 -12.32 -5.72
C VAL A 248 10.05 -13.68 -5.80
N GLU A 249 9.34 -14.66 -6.35
CA GLU A 249 9.91 -15.97 -6.68
C GLU A 249 11.14 -15.83 -7.58
N GLN A 250 12.22 -16.55 -7.26
CA GLN A 250 13.49 -16.41 -7.96
C GLN A 250 13.57 -17.19 -9.28
N ASN A 251 12.83 -18.29 -9.41
CA ASN A 251 12.86 -19.10 -10.61
C ASN A 251 11.82 -18.61 -11.64
N GLU A 252 12.22 -17.68 -12.49
CA GLU A 252 11.35 -17.12 -13.53
C GLU A 252 10.80 -18.17 -14.51
N GLU A 253 11.47 -19.31 -14.68
CA GLU A 253 10.97 -20.40 -15.53
C GLU A 253 9.64 -20.99 -15.03
N ASN A 254 9.35 -20.86 -13.73
CA ASN A 254 8.10 -21.33 -13.14
C ASN A 254 6.94 -20.34 -13.31
N TYR A 255 7.19 -19.07 -13.66
CA TYR A 255 6.16 -18.03 -13.64
C TYR A 255 4.89 -18.37 -14.45
N PRO A 256 4.99 -18.98 -15.65
CA PRO A 256 3.80 -19.39 -16.42
C PRO A 256 2.99 -20.53 -15.79
N HIS A 257 3.50 -21.21 -14.75
CA HIS A 257 2.82 -22.33 -14.10
C HIS A 257 1.59 -21.89 -13.29
N TYR A 258 1.61 -20.68 -12.75
CA TYR A 258 0.66 -20.21 -11.73
C TYR A 258 -0.64 -19.60 -12.30
N CYS A 259 -0.92 -19.86 -13.57
CA CYS A 259 -2.22 -19.54 -14.17
C CYS A 259 -3.05 -20.83 -14.25
N ASP A 260 -4.11 -20.94 -13.45
CA ASP A 260 -5.13 -21.96 -13.65
C ASP A 260 -6.16 -21.47 -14.68
N PRO A 261 -6.14 -22.00 -15.93
CA PRO A 261 -7.05 -21.58 -16.98
C PRO A 261 -8.49 -22.08 -16.77
N ASN A 262 -8.73 -22.98 -15.81
CA ASN A 262 -10.07 -23.49 -15.53
C ASN A 262 -10.90 -22.52 -14.67
N GLN A 263 -10.25 -21.51 -14.08
CA GLN A 263 -10.96 -20.45 -13.37
C GLN A 263 -11.77 -19.61 -14.36
N SER A 264 -13.05 -19.37 -14.07
CA SER A 264 -13.94 -18.60 -14.96
C SER A 264 -13.47 -17.17 -15.26
N TYR A 265 -12.69 -16.57 -14.35
CA TYR A 265 -12.07 -15.26 -14.49
C TYR A 265 -10.70 -15.29 -15.18
N GLY A 266 -10.16 -16.48 -15.45
CA GLY A 266 -8.87 -16.65 -16.13
C GLY A 266 -7.71 -15.95 -15.44
N CYS A 267 -6.82 -15.39 -16.25
CA CYS A 267 -5.55 -14.79 -15.85
C CYS A 267 -5.40 -13.39 -16.48
N PRO A 268 -6.23 -12.40 -16.09
CA PRO A 268 -6.34 -11.12 -16.80
C PRO A 268 -5.06 -10.27 -16.80
N ALA A 269 -4.24 -10.35 -15.76
CA ALA A 269 -2.93 -9.71 -15.73
C ALA A 269 -1.92 -10.33 -16.73
N GLY A 270 -2.12 -11.60 -17.13
CA GLY A 270 -1.20 -12.39 -17.96
C GLY A 270 -0.96 -13.78 -17.35
N ASN A 271 -0.66 -14.77 -18.20
CA ASN A 271 -0.48 -16.16 -17.76
C ASN A 271 0.77 -16.38 -16.89
N ASP A 272 1.73 -15.47 -16.95
CA ASP A 272 3.00 -15.49 -16.23
C ASP A 272 3.05 -14.45 -15.10
N GLN A 273 1.90 -13.94 -14.66
CA GLN A 273 1.84 -12.82 -13.70
C GLN A 273 1.44 -13.22 -12.27
N TYR A 274 1.18 -14.50 -11.99
CA TYR A 274 0.70 -14.96 -10.68
C TYR A 274 1.72 -15.82 -9.92
N TYR A 275 3.00 -15.62 -10.20
CA TYR A 275 4.12 -16.18 -9.45
C TYR A 275 4.18 -15.67 -8.01
N GLY A 276 5.01 -16.31 -7.19
CA GLY A 276 5.13 -16.01 -5.78
C GLY A 276 5.58 -14.57 -5.49
N ARG A 277 4.84 -13.85 -4.64
CA ARG A 277 5.20 -12.51 -4.15
C ARG A 277 4.94 -12.35 -2.66
N GLY A 278 5.72 -11.47 -2.04
CA GLY A 278 5.50 -11.02 -0.67
C GLY A 278 5.81 -12.09 0.40
N PRO A 279 5.39 -11.86 1.65
CA PRO A 279 5.89 -12.58 2.83
C PRO A 279 5.52 -14.06 2.87
N VAL A 280 4.45 -14.46 2.17
CA VAL A 280 4.02 -15.87 2.07
C VAL A 280 4.15 -16.41 0.64
N GLN A 281 4.89 -15.72 -0.22
CA GLN A 281 5.07 -16.08 -1.63
C GLN A 281 3.73 -16.39 -2.32
N LEU A 282 2.75 -15.48 -2.18
CA LEU A 282 1.40 -15.63 -2.73
C LEU A 282 1.47 -15.99 -4.21
N SER A 283 0.93 -17.14 -4.57
CA SER A 283 1.02 -17.73 -5.91
C SER A 283 -0.35 -18.21 -6.36
N TRP A 284 -0.56 -18.33 -7.67
CA TRP A 284 -1.80 -18.73 -8.35
C TRP A 284 -2.89 -17.66 -8.48
N ASN A 285 -3.43 -17.49 -9.69
CA ASN A 285 -4.51 -16.54 -10.00
C ASN A 285 -5.72 -16.64 -9.06
N PHE A 286 -6.10 -17.85 -8.63
CA PHE A 286 -7.21 -18.03 -7.68
C PHE A 286 -6.91 -17.52 -6.27
N ASN A 287 -5.65 -17.59 -5.81
CA ASN A 287 -5.27 -17.04 -4.52
C ASN A 287 -5.18 -15.51 -4.58
N TYR A 288 -4.64 -14.93 -5.67
CA TYR A 288 -4.68 -13.48 -5.88
C TYR A 288 -6.12 -12.95 -5.92
N LYS A 289 -7.04 -13.67 -6.57
CA LYS A 289 -8.47 -13.33 -6.55
C LYS A 289 -9.05 -13.38 -5.14
N ALA A 290 -8.84 -14.49 -4.42
CA ALA A 290 -9.41 -14.68 -3.09
C ALA A 290 -8.85 -13.69 -2.05
N ALA A 291 -7.54 -13.44 -2.07
CA ALA A 291 -6.89 -12.43 -1.23
C ALA A 291 -7.42 -11.03 -1.57
N GLY A 292 -7.50 -10.70 -2.86
CA GLY A 292 -7.98 -9.40 -3.30
C GLY A 292 -9.43 -9.11 -2.88
N ASP A 293 -10.31 -10.11 -3.03
CA ASP A 293 -11.71 -10.01 -2.58
C ASP A 293 -11.82 -9.78 -1.07
N ALA A 294 -11.01 -10.49 -0.27
CA ALA A 294 -11.04 -10.39 1.19
C ALA A 294 -10.48 -9.05 1.68
N LEU A 295 -9.47 -8.50 1.00
CA LEU A 295 -8.78 -7.28 1.38
C LEU A 295 -9.38 -6.01 0.74
N GLY A 296 -10.32 -6.15 -0.20
CA GLY A 296 -10.87 -5.03 -0.97
C GLY A 296 -9.88 -4.42 -1.96
N ILE A 297 -8.90 -5.20 -2.44
CA ILE A 297 -7.82 -4.75 -3.34
C ILE A 297 -7.87 -5.64 -4.60
N ASP A 298 -7.92 -5.06 -5.80
CA ASP A 298 -7.98 -5.87 -7.04
C ASP A 298 -6.61 -6.47 -7.41
N LEU A 299 -6.22 -7.51 -6.67
CA LEU A 299 -4.98 -8.24 -6.84
C LEU A 299 -5.00 -9.21 -8.04
N LEU A 300 -6.19 -9.59 -8.55
CA LEU A 300 -6.28 -10.40 -9.76
C LEU A 300 -5.83 -9.59 -10.98
N ASN A 301 -6.29 -8.35 -11.13
CA ASN A 301 -5.87 -7.51 -12.25
C ASN A 301 -4.54 -6.77 -11.98
N ASN A 302 -4.18 -6.56 -10.71
CA ASN A 302 -2.98 -5.83 -10.31
C ASN A 302 -2.09 -6.65 -9.35
N PRO A 303 -1.63 -7.86 -9.75
CA PRO A 303 -0.88 -8.74 -8.84
C PRO A 303 0.47 -8.15 -8.41
N ASN A 304 1.01 -7.20 -9.19
CA ASN A 304 2.27 -6.54 -8.86
C ASN A 304 2.21 -5.68 -7.58
N LEU A 305 1.02 -5.29 -7.11
CA LEU A 305 0.86 -4.56 -5.85
C LEU A 305 1.50 -5.31 -4.67
N VAL A 306 1.46 -6.65 -4.68
CA VAL A 306 2.07 -7.51 -3.64
C VAL A 306 3.60 -7.41 -3.63
N ALA A 307 4.23 -6.89 -4.68
CA ALA A 307 5.68 -6.68 -4.77
C ALA A 307 6.09 -5.19 -4.79
N THR A 308 5.13 -4.25 -4.78
CA THR A 308 5.42 -2.81 -4.84
C THR A 308 4.85 -2.01 -3.68
N ASP A 309 3.92 -2.59 -2.92
CA ASP A 309 3.35 -1.98 -1.71
C ASP A 309 3.57 -2.91 -0.52
N SER A 310 4.33 -2.44 0.47
CA SER A 310 4.73 -3.20 1.65
C SER A 310 3.52 -3.63 2.48
N ALA A 311 2.58 -2.72 2.72
CA ALA A 311 1.39 -3.00 3.52
C ALA A 311 0.46 -3.98 2.81
N VAL A 312 0.30 -3.86 1.48
CA VAL A 312 -0.46 -4.85 0.69
C VAL A 312 0.20 -6.23 0.79
N ALA A 313 1.52 -6.33 0.69
CA ALA A 313 2.23 -7.60 0.83
C ALA A 313 2.01 -8.23 2.21
N TRP A 314 2.12 -7.45 3.28
CA TRP A 314 1.85 -7.94 4.63
C TRP A 314 0.39 -8.36 4.82
N LYS A 315 -0.58 -7.61 4.26
CA LYS A 315 -1.99 -7.97 4.26
C LYS A 315 -2.25 -9.31 3.56
N THR A 316 -1.55 -9.64 2.48
CA THR A 316 -1.70 -10.96 1.84
C THR A 316 -1.12 -12.10 2.70
N GLY A 317 -0.01 -11.84 3.41
CA GLY A 317 0.54 -12.77 4.39
C GLY A 317 -0.44 -13.08 5.53
N LEU A 318 -1.00 -12.02 6.12
CA LEU A 318 -2.01 -12.14 7.18
C LEU A 318 -3.30 -12.77 6.68
N TRP A 319 -3.72 -12.47 5.45
CA TRP A 319 -4.88 -13.13 4.82
C TRP A 319 -4.68 -14.64 4.77
N TYR A 320 -3.52 -15.10 4.31
CA TYR A 320 -3.23 -16.53 4.25
C TYR A 320 -3.28 -17.14 5.65
N TRP A 321 -2.54 -16.54 6.59
CA TRP A 321 -2.41 -17.01 7.97
C TRP A 321 -3.75 -17.17 8.70
N ASN A 322 -4.65 -16.21 8.52
CA ASN A 322 -5.89 -16.14 9.28
C ASN A 322 -7.06 -16.85 8.59
N THR A 323 -7.00 -17.08 7.28
CA THR A 323 -8.18 -17.54 6.51
C THR A 323 -7.96 -18.82 5.71
N GLN A 324 -6.71 -19.21 5.42
CA GLN A 324 -6.42 -20.33 4.54
C GLN A 324 -5.89 -21.53 5.32
N SER A 325 -6.38 -22.72 4.99
CA SER A 325 -5.85 -23.99 5.52
C SER A 325 -4.81 -24.64 4.61
N GLY A 326 -4.66 -24.14 3.37
CA GLY A 326 -3.80 -24.73 2.34
C GLY A 326 -3.99 -26.26 2.23
N PRO A 327 -2.90 -27.06 2.20
CA PRO A 327 -2.99 -28.51 2.22
C PRO A 327 -3.24 -29.12 3.62
N GLY A 328 -3.33 -28.30 4.67
CA GLY A 328 -3.67 -28.70 6.03
C GLY A 328 -5.18 -28.77 6.27
N THR A 329 -5.57 -28.83 7.55
CA THR A 329 -6.97 -28.98 7.98
C THR A 329 -7.51 -27.80 8.79
N MET A 330 -6.65 -26.82 9.11
CA MET A 330 -6.98 -25.63 9.87
C MET A 330 -6.11 -24.47 9.41
N THR A 331 -6.49 -23.24 9.76
CA THR A 331 -5.66 -22.07 9.50
C THR A 331 -4.46 -22.04 10.44
N PRO A 332 -3.32 -21.47 10.02
CA PRO A 332 -2.19 -21.25 10.92
C PRO A 332 -2.57 -20.48 12.20
N HIS A 333 -3.44 -19.47 12.11
CA HIS A 333 -4.01 -18.79 13.27
C HIS A 333 -4.65 -19.77 14.25
N ALA A 334 -5.57 -20.61 13.77
CA ALA A 334 -6.27 -21.60 14.58
C ALA A 334 -5.32 -22.67 15.14
N ALA A 335 -4.26 -23.03 14.41
CA ALA A 335 -3.26 -23.98 14.88
C ALA A 335 -2.54 -23.48 16.13
N MET A 336 -2.17 -22.19 16.14
CA MET A 336 -1.49 -21.56 17.27
C MET A 336 -2.45 -21.28 18.43
N THR A 337 -3.60 -20.67 18.16
CA THR A 337 -4.52 -20.23 19.23
C THR A 337 -5.26 -21.38 19.91
N ASN A 338 -5.46 -22.51 19.23
CA ASN A 338 -6.04 -23.72 19.84
C ASN A 338 -4.98 -24.67 20.42
N GLY A 339 -3.69 -24.34 20.32
CA GLY A 339 -2.60 -25.20 20.80
C GLY A 339 -2.44 -26.51 20.02
N SER A 340 -2.82 -26.53 18.73
CA SER A 340 -2.60 -27.71 17.86
C SER A 340 -1.12 -27.89 17.53
N GLY A 341 -0.38 -26.79 17.46
CA GLY A 341 1.09 -26.75 17.38
C GLY A 341 1.63 -26.17 16.07
N PHE A 342 2.90 -25.77 16.11
CA PHE A 342 3.57 -25.11 14.97
C PHE A 342 3.61 -25.99 13.71
N GLY A 343 3.66 -27.31 13.85
CA GLY A 343 3.65 -28.25 12.72
C GLY A 343 2.42 -28.14 11.83
N GLU A 344 1.26 -27.78 12.38
CA GLU A 344 0.05 -27.55 11.58
C GLU A 344 0.14 -26.26 10.75
N THR A 345 0.93 -25.27 11.18
CA THR A 345 1.22 -24.07 10.37
C THR A 345 2.07 -24.42 9.15
N ILE A 346 3.10 -25.26 9.34
CA ILE A 346 3.94 -25.80 8.25
C ILE A 346 3.07 -26.59 7.27
N ARG A 347 2.19 -27.44 7.82
CA ARG A 347 1.25 -28.23 7.02
C ARG A 347 0.31 -27.36 6.20
N ALA A 348 -0.19 -26.27 6.77
CA ALA A 348 -1.06 -25.34 6.07
C ALA A 348 -0.34 -24.51 4.99
N ILE A 349 0.96 -24.26 5.08
CA ILE A 349 1.69 -23.42 4.12
C ILE A 349 2.28 -24.23 2.97
N ASN A 350 2.99 -25.33 3.27
CA ASN A 350 3.64 -26.16 2.24
C ASN A 350 3.62 -27.66 2.57
N GLY A 351 2.61 -28.11 3.32
CA GLY A 351 2.56 -29.47 3.84
C GLY A 351 2.46 -30.58 2.80
N SER A 352 2.00 -30.29 1.58
CA SER A 352 1.94 -31.28 0.50
C SER A 352 3.32 -31.73 0.00
N ILE A 353 4.37 -30.94 0.28
CA ILE A 353 5.75 -31.19 -0.18
C ILE A 353 6.69 -31.46 1.00
N GLU A 354 6.48 -30.81 2.14
CA GLU A 354 7.40 -30.85 3.28
C GLU A 354 7.04 -31.90 4.33
N CYS A 355 5.77 -32.00 4.70
CA CYS A 355 5.31 -32.85 5.81
C CYS A 355 5.32 -34.35 5.46
N ASP A 356 5.07 -35.18 6.47
CA ASP A 356 4.93 -36.64 6.39
C ASP A 356 6.18 -37.31 5.79
N GLY A 357 7.35 -36.71 6.03
CA GLY A 357 8.65 -37.15 5.55
C GLY A 357 9.02 -36.68 4.14
N GLY A 358 8.23 -35.77 3.53
CA GLY A 358 8.48 -35.23 2.19
C GLY A 358 9.78 -34.44 2.10
N ASN A 359 10.02 -33.52 3.04
CA ASN A 359 11.27 -32.78 3.14
C ASN A 359 11.62 -32.42 4.60
N PRO A 360 12.17 -33.38 5.37
CA PRO A 360 12.51 -33.16 6.78
C PRO A 360 13.49 -32.01 7.02
N GLY A 361 14.34 -31.67 6.05
CA GLY A 361 15.29 -30.56 6.16
C GLY A 361 14.59 -29.20 6.19
N GLN A 362 13.57 -29.00 5.34
CA GLN A 362 12.79 -27.75 5.33
C GLN A 362 11.91 -27.61 6.56
N VAL A 363 11.26 -28.70 6.99
CA VAL A 363 10.50 -28.73 8.25
C VAL A 363 11.38 -28.33 9.41
N GLN A 364 12.59 -28.91 9.51
CA GLN A 364 13.53 -28.56 10.58
C GLN A 364 13.97 -27.09 10.50
N SER A 365 14.24 -26.56 9.31
CA SER A 365 14.58 -25.15 9.13
C SER A 365 13.48 -24.20 9.64
N ARG A 366 12.20 -24.52 9.40
CA ARG A 366 11.08 -23.72 9.94
C ARG A 366 11.02 -23.80 11.47
N ILE A 367 11.23 -25.00 12.02
CA ILE A 367 11.25 -25.21 13.48
C ILE A 367 12.39 -24.43 14.13
N ASP A 368 13.57 -24.43 13.50
CA ASP A 368 14.75 -23.70 14.00
C ASP A 368 14.46 -22.20 14.04
N ASN A 369 13.91 -21.62 12.96
CA ASN A 369 13.49 -20.22 12.91
C ASN A 369 12.46 -19.90 14.01
N TYR A 370 11.43 -20.74 14.16
CA TYR A 370 10.40 -20.54 15.19
C TYR A 370 10.97 -20.59 16.60
N THR A 371 11.88 -21.52 16.87
CA THR A 371 12.52 -21.67 18.18
C THR A 371 13.45 -20.48 18.50
N GLU A 372 14.16 -19.96 17.50
CA GLU A 372 14.96 -18.74 17.65
C GLU A 372 14.10 -17.53 17.99
N ILE A 373 13.00 -17.33 17.27
CA ILE A 373 12.13 -16.16 17.47
C ILE A 373 11.38 -16.27 18.82
N THR A 374 10.85 -17.44 19.17
CA THR A 374 10.21 -17.63 20.50
C THR A 374 11.18 -17.39 21.65
N SER A 375 12.44 -17.81 21.51
CA SER A 375 13.51 -17.49 22.47
C SER A 375 13.74 -15.98 22.58
N LEU A 376 13.77 -15.25 21.45
CA LEU A 376 13.89 -13.78 21.44
C LEU A 376 12.71 -13.09 22.12
N LEU A 377 11.50 -13.65 22.00
CA LEU A 377 10.28 -13.13 22.65
C LEU A 377 10.11 -13.60 24.09
N GLY A 378 10.99 -14.48 24.59
CA GLY A 378 10.99 -14.95 25.97
C GLY A 378 9.85 -15.93 26.29
N VAL A 379 9.42 -16.73 25.32
CA VAL A 379 8.35 -17.74 25.49
C VAL A 379 8.80 -19.13 25.04
N ASP A 380 8.18 -20.18 25.60
CA ASP A 380 8.40 -21.57 25.16
C ASP A 380 7.74 -21.80 23.79
N PRO A 381 8.33 -22.60 22.89
CA PRO A 381 7.75 -22.86 21.56
C PRO A 381 6.47 -23.72 21.60
N GLY A 382 6.17 -24.39 22.71
CA GLY A 382 5.07 -25.32 22.82
C GLY A 382 5.38 -26.71 22.23
N GLY A 383 4.34 -27.52 22.06
CA GLY A 383 4.43 -28.88 21.53
C GLY A 383 4.11 -29.00 20.05
N ASN A 384 4.23 -30.22 19.50
CA ASN A 384 3.85 -30.57 18.12
C ASN A 384 4.47 -29.65 17.06
N LEU A 385 5.79 -29.44 17.15
CA LEU A 385 6.51 -28.50 16.28
C LEU A 385 6.69 -29.01 14.84
N SER A 386 6.70 -30.34 14.66
CA SER A 386 6.88 -30.97 13.35
C SER A 386 5.57 -31.38 12.71
N CYS A 387 5.62 -31.48 11.40
CA CYS A 387 4.82 -32.38 10.59
C CYS A 387 5.79 -33.30 9.82
#